data_AF-A0AAW5MZ30-F1
#
_entry.id   AF-A0AAW5MZ30-F1
#
_cell.length_a   1.000
_cell.length_b   1.000
_cell.length_c   1.000
_cell.angle_alpha   90.00
_cell.angle_beta   90.00
_cell.angle_gamma   90.00
#
_symmetry.space_group_name_H-M   'P 1'
#
loop_
_entity.id
_entity.type
_entity.pdbx_description
1 polymer ?
#
loop_
_entity_poly.entity_id
_entity_poly.type
_entity_poly.pdbx_seq_one_letter_code
_entity_poly.pdbx_strand_id
1 'polypeptide(L)'
;ERCEGKQLAVWMRRVCLGEPVARSGKLPTLAPPLLRQLAAIGNNLNQTARKVNSGQWSSGDRVQVVAALMAIGDELRRLRLAVREQGARDDS
;
A
#
# COMPACT_ATOMS: atom_id res chain seq x y z
N GLU A 1 30.72 22.04 -8.07
CA GLU A 1 29.37 21.42 -8.08
C GLU A 1 29.48 19.94 -7.66
N ARG A 2 28.42 19.33 -7.10
CA ARG A 2 28.39 17.87 -6.87
C ARG A 2 28.00 17.19 -8.18
N CYS A 3 28.85 16.33 -8.72
CA CYS A 3 28.52 15.52 -9.90
C CYS A 3 27.22 14.74 -9.67
N GLU A 4 26.34 14.73 -10.67
CA GLU A 4 25.12 13.91 -10.72
C GLU A 4 25.44 12.40 -10.86
N GLY A 5 26.25 11.84 -9.96
CA GLY A 5 26.68 10.44 -9.96
C GLY A 5 25.53 9.41 -9.91
N LYS A 6 24.29 9.88 -9.73
CA LYS A 6 23.08 9.08 -9.86
C LYS A 6 22.89 8.54 -11.28
N GLN A 7 23.27 9.28 -12.33
CA GLN A 7 23.09 8.79 -13.71
C GLN A 7 24.16 7.75 -14.10
N LEU A 8 25.43 8.00 -13.79
CA LEU A 8 26.52 7.07 -14.10
C LEU A 8 26.37 5.73 -13.35
N ALA A 9 26.07 5.78 -12.05
CA ALA A 9 25.89 4.55 -11.25
C ALA A 9 24.68 3.73 -11.72
N VAL A 10 23.61 4.37 -12.19
CA VAL A 10 22.45 3.69 -12.80
C VAL A 10 22.83 3.06 -14.14
N TRP A 11 23.59 3.79 -14.96
CA TRP A 11 24.06 3.28 -16.26
C TRP A 11 24.98 2.06 -16.10
N MET A 12 25.96 2.12 -15.19
CA MET A 12 26.89 1.01 -14.97
C MET A 12 26.18 -0.24 -14.46
N ARG A 13 25.21 -0.11 -13.53
CA ARG A 13 24.42 -1.26 -13.06
C ARG A 13 23.63 -1.92 -14.19
N ARG A 14 23.00 -1.12 -15.05
CA ARG A 14 22.24 -1.62 -16.19
C ARG A 14 23.12 -2.33 -17.23
N VAL A 15 24.27 -1.74 -17.57
CA VAL A 15 25.10 -2.19 -18.69
C VAL A 15 26.10 -3.26 -18.26
N CYS A 16 26.80 -3.06 -17.14
CA CYS A 16 27.87 -3.95 -16.71
C CYS A 16 27.35 -5.13 -15.87
N LEU A 17 26.28 -4.96 -15.11
CA LEU A 17 25.74 -5.99 -14.21
C LEU A 17 24.43 -6.60 -14.73
N GLY A 18 23.88 -6.11 -15.85
CA GLY A 18 22.62 -6.57 -16.40
C GLY A 18 21.42 -6.35 -15.46
N GLU A 19 21.55 -5.48 -14.47
CA GLU A 19 20.54 -5.30 -13.44
C GLU A 19 19.26 -4.70 -14.08
N PRO A 20 18.09 -5.36 -13.94
CA PRO A 20 16.84 -4.80 -14.41
C PRO A 20 16.61 -3.46 -13.73
N VAL A 21 16.53 -2.39 -14.51
CA VAL A 21 16.12 -1.09 -13.98
C VAL A 21 14.75 -1.29 -13.35
N ALA A 22 14.65 -1.07 -12.04
CA ALA A 22 13.38 -1.08 -11.34
C ALA A 22 12.45 -0.14 -12.10
N ARG A 23 11.43 -0.71 -12.76
CA ARG A 23 10.42 0.11 -13.41
C ARG A 23 9.76 0.89 -12.28
N SER A 24 10.02 2.19 -12.21
CA SER A 24 9.13 3.09 -11.50
C SER A 24 7.80 2.97 -12.22
N GLY A 25 6.94 2.09 -11.73
CA GLY A 25 5.60 1.94 -12.28
C GLY A 25 4.97 3.33 -12.21
N LYS A 26 4.57 3.88 -13.36
CA LYS A 26 3.72 5.06 -13.36
C LYS A 26 2.51 4.70 -12.51
N LEU A 27 2.43 5.25 -11.30
CA LEU A 27 1.22 5.13 -10.52
C LEU A 27 0.07 5.68 -11.37
N PRO A 28 -1.12 5.09 -11.31
CA PRO A 28 -2.29 5.71 -11.90
C PRO A 28 -2.34 7.17 -11.44
N THR A 29 -2.62 8.08 -12.38
CA THR A 29 -2.71 9.52 -12.10
C THR A 29 -3.93 9.77 -11.22
N LEU A 30 -3.80 9.48 -9.93
CA LEU A 30 -4.80 9.72 -8.90
C LEU A 30 -4.64 11.15 -8.40
N ALA A 31 -5.76 11.79 -8.04
CA ALA A 31 -5.72 13.11 -7.44
C ALA A 31 -4.81 13.09 -6.19
N PRO A 32 -3.89 14.06 -6.00
CA PRO A 32 -2.98 14.08 -4.85
C PRO A 32 -3.64 13.91 -3.48
N PRO A 33 -4.86 14.44 -3.21
CA PRO A 33 -5.58 14.17 -1.96
C PRO A 33 -5.87 12.68 -1.73
N LEU A 34 -6.24 11.93 -2.77
CA LEU A 34 -6.54 10.50 -2.66
C LEU A 34 -5.31 9.68 -2.30
N LEU A 35 -4.16 10.01 -2.89
CA LEU A 35 -2.89 9.36 -2.56
C LEU A 35 -2.49 9.60 -1.10
N ARG A 36 -2.70 10.81 -0.58
CA ARG A 36 -2.44 11.12 0.83
C ARG A 36 -3.36 10.32 1.77
N GLN A 37 -4.64 10.21 1.43
CA GLN A 37 -5.60 9.42 2.21
C GLN A 37 -5.22 7.94 2.20
N LEU A 38 -4.85 7.39 1.06
CA LEU A 38 -4.39 6.00 0.96
C LEU A 38 -3.11 5.76 1.79
N ALA A 39 -2.15 6.70 1.73
CA ALA A 39 -0.95 6.64 2.55
C ALA A 39 -1.27 6.73 4.06
N ALA A 40 -2.22 7.58 4.46
CA ALA A 40 -2.66 7.68 5.85
C ALA A 40 -3.27 6.36 6.35
N ILE A 41 -4.10 5.69 5.54
CA ILE A 41 -4.64 4.36 5.85
C ILE A 41 -3.51 3.34 6.03
N GLY A 42 -2.55 3.30 5.09
CA GLY A 42 -1.40 2.41 5.17
C GLY A 42 -0.54 2.66 6.42
N ASN A 43 -0.34 3.92 6.79
CA ASN A 43 0.39 4.30 8.00
C ASN A 43 -0.32 3.84 9.27
N ASN A 44 -1.65 3.95 9.33
CA ASN A 44 -2.43 3.47 10.47
C ASN A 44 -2.32 1.94 10.62
N LEU A 45 -2.47 1.19 9.52
CA LEU A 45 -2.32 -0.26 9.53
C LEU A 45 -0.93 -0.70 10.00
N ASN A 46 0.11 -0.02 9.51
CA ASN A 46 1.49 -0.30 9.91
C ASN A 46 1.75 0.01 11.40
N GLN A 47 1.16 1.09 11.93
CA GLN A 47 1.25 1.40 13.37
C GLN A 47 0.59 0.31 14.22
N THR A 48 -0.61 -0.15 13.83
CA THR A 48 -1.28 -1.26 14.50
C THR A 48 -0.46 -2.54 14.45
N ALA A 49 0.10 -2.89 13.28
CA ALA A 49 0.94 -4.06 13.13
C ALA A 49 2.18 -4.01 14.05
N ARG A 50 2.87 -2.86 14.09
CA ARG A 50 4.01 -2.66 14.99
C ARG A 50 3.61 -2.79 16.46
N LYS A 51 2.45 -2.25 16.84
CA LYS A 51 1.97 -2.31 18.23
C LYS A 51 1.59 -3.73 18.63
N VAL A 52 0.86 -4.45 17.78
CA VAL A 52 0.53 -5.88 17.96
C VAL A 52 1.80 -6.72 18.10
N ASN A 53 2.81 -6.45 17.27
CA ASN A 53 4.09 -7.19 17.26
C ASN A 53 5.08 -6.75 18.36
N SER A 54 4.79 -5.69 19.12
CA SER A 54 5.70 -5.18 20.15
C SER A 54 5.82 -6.09 21.38
N GLY A 55 4.96 -7.10 21.51
CA GLY A 55 4.91 -7.98 22.68
C GLY A 55 4.32 -7.34 23.95
N GLN A 56 3.99 -6.05 23.92
CA GLN A 56 3.46 -5.29 25.08
C GLN A 56 1.99 -5.59 25.40
N TRP A 57 1.27 -6.24 24.48
CA TRP A 57 -0.16 -6.53 24.61
C TRP A 57 -0.41 -7.98 25.02
N SER A 58 -1.52 -8.23 25.72
CA SER A 58 -1.91 -9.61 26.02
C SER A 58 -2.29 -10.35 24.74
N SER A 59 -2.30 -11.69 24.79
CA SER A 59 -2.80 -12.49 23.66
C SER A 59 -4.26 -12.15 23.33
N GLY A 60 -5.09 -11.82 24.33
CA GLY A 60 -6.48 -11.42 24.14
C GLY A 60 -6.62 -10.10 23.38
N ASP A 61 -5.85 -9.08 23.77
CA ASP A 61 -5.86 -7.76 23.11
C ASP A 61 -5.46 -7.88 21.63
N ARG A 62 -4.44 -8.71 21.34
CA ARG A 62 -4.01 -8.97 19.96
C ARG A 62 -5.12 -9.63 19.13
N VAL A 63 -5.79 -10.64 19.69
CA VAL A 63 -6.89 -11.33 19.00
C VAL A 63 -8.05 -10.39 18.73
N GLN A 64 -8.43 -9.55 19.70
CA GLN A 64 -9.51 -8.58 19.52
C GLN A 64 -9.21 -7.59 18.38
N VAL A 65 -7.99 -7.06 18.33
CA VAL A 65 -7.60 -6.10 17.29
C VAL A 65 -7.54 -6.78 15.91
N VAL A 66 -7.02 -7.99 15.82
CA VAL A 66 -7.01 -8.76 14.56
C VAL A 66 -8.45 -9.08 14.11
N ALA A 67 -9.33 -9.45 15.04
CA ALA A 67 -10.75 -9.69 14.73
C ALA A 67 -11.45 -8.43 14.20
N ALA A 68 -11.22 -7.28 14.82
CA ALA A 68 -11.76 -6.01 14.36
C ALA A 68 -11.25 -5.65 12.95
N LEU A 69 -9.95 -5.83 12.68
CA LEU A 69 -9.37 -5.63 11.35
C LEU A 69 -9.95 -6.59 10.30
N MET A 70 -10.21 -7.85 10.66
CA MET A 70 -10.87 -8.82 9.77
C MET A 70 -12.31 -8.40 9.46
N ALA A 71 -13.06 -7.91 10.44
CA ALA A 71 -14.42 -7.41 10.24
C ALA A 71 -14.45 -6.20 9.29
N ILE A 72 -13.53 -5.23 9.48
CA ILE A 72 -13.36 -4.09 8.56
C ILE A 72 -13.02 -4.59 7.15
N GLY A 73 -12.11 -5.56 7.04
CA GLY A 73 -11.72 -6.14 5.76
C GLY A 73 -12.88 -6.85 5.03
N ASP A 74 -13.76 -7.53 5.77
CA ASP A 74 -14.94 -8.15 5.18
C ASP A 74 -15.96 -7.13 4.70
N GLU A 75 -16.23 -6.09 5.49
CA GLU A 75 -17.15 -5.02 5.11
C GLU A 75 -16.66 -4.27 3.87
N LEU A 76 -15.36 -3.95 3.80
CA LEU A 76 -14.75 -3.34 2.61
C LEU A 76 -14.85 -4.26 1.37
N ARG A 77 -14.74 -5.58 1.55
CA ARG A 77 -14.92 -6.55 0.47
C ARG A 77 -16.35 -6.54 -0.04
N ARG A 78 -17.34 -6.51 0.86
CA ARG A 78 -18.77 -6.42 0.51
C ARG A 78 -19.08 -5.14 -0.24
N LEU A 79 -18.62 -4.00 0.27
CA LEU A 79 -18.75 -2.70 -0.40
C LEU A 79 -18.16 -2.72 -1.81
N ARG A 80 -16.98 -3.31 -1.99
CA ARG A 80 -16.34 -3.44 -3.31
C ARG A 80 -17.17 -4.28 -4.28
N LEU A 81 -17.81 -5.34 -3.81
CA LEU A 81 -18.70 -6.17 -4.63
C LEU A 81 -19.95 -5.38 -5.02
N ALA A 82 -20.62 -4.75 -4.06
CA ALA A 82 -21.81 -3.93 -4.30
C ALA A 82 -21.53 -2.80 -5.31
N VAL A 83 -20.44 -2.05 -5.15
CA VAL A 83 -20.05 -0.97 -6.08
C VAL A 83 -19.81 -1.50 -7.50
N ARG A 84 -19.25 -2.71 -7.65
CA ARG A 84 -19.03 -3.33 -8.97
C ARG A 84 -20.35 -3.74 -9.63
N GLU A 85 -21.26 -4.35 -8.87
CA GLU A 85 -22.58 -4.72 -9.36
C GLU A 85 -23.39 -3.50 -9.78
N GLN A 86 -23.26 -2.39 -9.04
CA GLN A 86 -23.95 -1.15 -9.33
C GLN A 86 -23.41 -0.47 -10.59
N GLY A 87 -22.08 -0.42 -10.76
CA GLY A 87 -21.48 0.07 -12.01
C GLY A 87 -21.88 -0.75 -13.23
N ALA A 88 -21.99 -2.08 -13.11
CA ALA A 88 -22.44 -2.94 -14.20
C ALA A 88 -23.91 -2.69 -14.61
N ARG A 89 -24.75 -2.21 -13.68
CA ARG A 89 -26.15 -1.84 -13.95
C ARG A 89 -26.28 -0.49 -14.65
N ASP A 90 -25.44 0.49 -14.29
CA ASP A 90 -25.47 1.84 -14.90
C ASP A 90 -24.94 1.84 -16.35
N ASP A 91 -24.13 0.84 -16.72
CA ASP A 91 -23.58 0.66 -18.07
C ASP A 91 -24.53 -0.12 -19.04
N SER A 92 -25.72 -0.53 -18.57
CA SER A 92 -26.74 -1.30 -19.35
C SER A 92 -27.93 -0.45 -19.75
#